data_AF-A0A9W3BUN7-F1
#
_entry.id   AF-A0A9W3BUN7-F1
#
_cell.length_a   1.000
_cell.length_b   1.000
_cell.length_c   1.000
_cell.angle_alpha   90.00
_cell.angle_beta   90.00
_cell.angle_gamma   90.00
#
_symmetry.space_group_name_H-M   'P 1'
#
loop_
_entity.id
_entity.type
_entity.pdbx_description
1 polymer ?
#
loop_
_entity_poly.entity_id
_entity_poly.type
_entity_poly.pdbx_seq_one_letter_code
_entity_poly.pdbx_strand_id
1 'polypeptide(L)'
;MPKEIPVPSNRTRVSPYPLRSTRTQKEPIEAQGPSQWEDVQCVICQEAPHNAILLRCFSSTNGCRAYMCDTSVRHSNCFKQYCKNNMNRVTKVMNCPYCRGEVYEAMKLHSGGRRALNAKSRSCAFENCNFSGTYSQLKNHLKADHPGFTRPLVDQWTRWTSEQVQSLRILIVI
;
A
#
# COMPACT_ATOMS: atom_id res chain seq x y z
N MET A 1 -38.36 -6.02 -57.41
CA MET A 1 -37.85 -7.13 -56.58
C MET A 1 -37.18 -6.54 -55.35
N PRO A 2 -37.43 -7.04 -54.13
CA PRO A 2 -36.89 -6.45 -52.90
C PRO A 2 -35.37 -6.66 -52.79
N LYS A 3 -34.65 -5.67 -52.26
CA LYS A 3 -33.23 -5.81 -51.89
C LYS A 3 -33.16 -6.46 -50.50
N GLU A 4 -32.66 -7.69 -50.45
CA GLU A 4 -32.37 -8.42 -49.22
C GLU A 4 -31.19 -7.77 -48.46
N ILE A 5 -31.32 -7.66 -47.14
CA ILE A 5 -30.31 -7.13 -46.22
C ILE A 5 -29.38 -8.30 -45.82
N PRO A 6 -28.04 -8.20 -45.92
CA PRO A 6 -27.16 -9.28 -45.48
C PRO A 6 -27.05 -9.33 -43.94
N VAL A 7 -27.34 -10.49 -43.36
CA VAL A 7 -27.13 -10.83 -41.95
C VAL A 7 -25.62 -10.96 -41.67
N PRO A 8 -25.06 -10.37 -40.59
CA PRO A 8 -23.63 -10.49 -40.32
C PRO A 8 -23.30 -11.88 -39.77
N SER A 9 -22.63 -12.70 -40.59
CA SER A 9 -22.04 -13.97 -40.18
C SER A 9 -20.89 -13.72 -39.22
N ASN A 10 -21.05 -14.16 -37.97
CA ASN A 10 -20.08 -14.04 -36.89
C ASN A 10 -18.88 -14.97 -37.16
N ARG A 11 -17.90 -14.50 -37.94
CA ARG A 11 -16.64 -15.22 -38.16
C ARG A 11 -15.61 -14.78 -37.11
N THR A 12 -15.53 -15.55 -36.04
CA THR A 12 -14.48 -15.49 -35.02
C THR A 12 -13.11 -15.63 -35.69
N ARG A 13 -12.32 -14.55 -35.68
CA ARG A 13 -10.94 -14.54 -36.17
C ARG A 13 -10.07 -15.35 -35.21
N VAL A 14 -9.74 -16.59 -35.57
CA VAL A 14 -8.80 -17.41 -34.79
C VAL A 14 -7.38 -16.90 -35.06
N SER A 15 -6.67 -16.48 -34.01
CA SER A 15 -5.28 -16.04 -34.09
C SER A 15 -4.35 -17.26 -34.34
N PRO A 16 -3.33 -17.18 -35.21
CA PRO A 16 -2.48 -18.33 -35.60
C PRO A 16 -1.45 -18.75 -34.54
N TYR A 17 -1.34 -18.04 -33.42
CA TYR A 17 -0.36 -18.33 -32.38
C TYR A 17 -0.99 -19.08 -31.20
N PRO A 18 -0.35 -20.16 -30.69
CA PRO A 18 -0.81 -20.82 -29.47
C PRO A 18 -0.75 -19.84 -28.31
N LEU A 19 -1.90 -19.52 -27.71
CA LEU A 19 -1.92 -18.84 -26.42
C LEU A 19 -1.28 -19.77 -25.39
N ARG A 20 -0.12 -19.36 -24.88
CA ARG A 20 0.60 -20.05 -23.82
C ARG A 20 -0.21 -19.98 -22.53
N SER A 21 -1.15 -20.91 -22.38
CA SER A 21 -1.88 -21.17 -21.13
C SER A 21 -0.96 -21.93 -20.19
N THR A 22 -0.16 -21.20 -19.40
CA THR A 22 0.38 -21.76 -18.17
C THR A 22 -0.71 -21.67 -17.11
N ARG A 23 -1.67 -22.59 -17.20
CA ARG A 23 -2.50 -23.02 -16.07
C ARG A 23 -1.60 -23.79 -15.13
N THR A 24 -0.76 -23.08 -14.38
CA THR A 24 -0.13 -23.67 -13.20
C THR A 24 -1.24 -23.94 -12.20
N GLN A 25 -1.22 -25.15 -11.66
CA GLN A 25 -2.32 -25.81 -10.97
C GLN A 25 -2.90 -24.94 -9.85
N LYS A 26 -4.23 -24.88 -9.81
CA LYS A 26 -4.99 -24.36 -8.67
C LYS A 26 -4.86 -25.42 -7.58
N GLU A 27 -3.83 -25.29 -6.75
CA GLU A 27 -3.78 -25.98 -5.47
C GLU A 27 -5.08 -25.68 -4.71
N PRO A 28 -5.66 -26.68 -4.01
CA PRO A 28 -6.88 -26.50 -3.25
C PRO A 28 -6.72 -25.30 -2.32
N ILE A 29 -7.79 -24.49 -2.23
CA ILE A 29 -7.91 -23.46 -1.21
C ILE A 29 -8.05 -24.21 0.11
N GLU A 30 -6.91 -24.58 0.70
CA GLU A 30 -6.85 -24.77 2.14
C GLU A 30 -7.32 -23.45 2.74
N ALA A 31 -8.30 -23.55 3.63
CA ALA A 31 -8.66 -22.45 4.51
C ALA A 31 -7.43 -22.15 5.38
N GLN A 32 -6.49 -21.39 4.81
CA GLN A 32 -5.36 -20.86 5.54
C GLN A 32 -5.98 -19.97 6.62
N GLY A 33 -5.62 -20.26 7.87
CA GLY A 33 -5.98 -19.44 9.01
C GLY A 33 -5.61 -17.96 8.79
N PRO A 34 -5.94 -17.09 9.76
CA PRO A 34 -5.80 -15.64 9.63
C PRO A 34 -4.51 -15.30 8.89
N SER A 35 -4.65 -14.72 7.69
CA SER A 35 -3.54 -14.33 6.84
C SER A 35 -2.58 -13.55 7.74
N GLN A 36 -1.33 -13.96 7.84
CA GLN A 36 -0.27 -13.32 8.63
C GLN A 36 -0.10 -11.79 8.39
N TRP A 37 -0.87 -11.24 7.44
CA TRP A 37 -0.93 -9.86 7.02
C TRP A 37 -2.21 -9.13 7.46
N GLU A 38 -3.14 -9.77 8.16
CA GLU A 38 -4.46 -9.22 8.55
C GLU A 38 -4.34 -7.98 9.44
N ASP A 39 -3.46 -8.00 10.43
CA ASP A 39 -3.26 -6.88 11.35
C ASP A 39 -2.15 -5.92 10.90
N VAL A 40 -1.57 -6.12 9.71
CA VAL A 40 -0.50 -5.27 9.22
C VAL A 40 -1.06 -3.95 8.69
N GLN A 41 -0.69 -2.87 9.37
CA GLN A 41 -1.09 -1.49 9.08
C GLN A 41 0.12 -0.59 8.84
N CYS A 42 -0.08 0.47 8.07
CA CYS A 42 0.92 1.50 7.88
C CYS A 42 1.02 2.37 9.13
N VAL A 43 2.23 2.55 9.65
CA VAL A 43 2.47 3.36 10.87
C VAL A 43 2.10 4.85 10.73
N ILE A 44 1.89 5.32 9.49
CA ILE A 44 1.59 6.73 9.18
C ILE A 44 0.10 6.94 8.92
N CYS A 45 -0.50 6.13 8.02
CA CYS A 45 -1.91 6.30 7.62
C CYS A 45 -2.88 5.31 8.26
N GLN A 46 -2.40 4.41 9.13
CA GLN A 46 -3.19 3.39 9.85
C GLN A 46 -4.00 2.41 9.00
N GLU A 47 -3.85 2.45 7.67
CA GLU A 47 -4.50 1.54 6.74
C GLU A 47 -3.52 0.47 6.23
N ALA A 48 -4.03 -0.59 5.58
CA ALA A 48 -3.25 -1.72 5.05
C ALA A 48 -2.21 -1.33 3.98
N PRO A 49 -0.89 -1.36 4.22
CA PRO A 49 0.08 -0.61 3.41
C PRO A 49 0.16 -1.04 1.94
N HIS A 50 0.05 -0.07 1.03
CA HIS A 50 0.24 -0.30 -0.40
C HIS A 50 1.72 -0.35 -0.76
N ASN A 51 2.09 -1.33 -1.59
CA ASN A 51 3.50 -1.62 -1.91
C ASN A 51 4.35 -1.62 -0.64
N ALA A 52 3.89 -2.36 0.37
CA ALA A 52 4.43 -2.28 1.72
C ALA A 52 5.95 -2.46 1.74
N ILE A 53 6.59 -1.63 2.55
CA ILE A 53 7.98 -1.80 2.99
C ILE A 53 8.00 -2.06 4.49
N LEU A 54 9.03 -2.75 4.95
CA LEU A 54 9.31 -3.02 6.35
C LEU A 54 10.61 -2.31 6.74
N LEU A 55 10.56 -1.51 7.80
CA LEU A 55 11.76 -0.93 8.40
C LEU A 55 12.36 -1.91 9.39
N ARG A 56 13.65 -2.20 9.22
CA ARG A 56 14.45 -2.98 10.16
C ARG A 56 15.32 -2.06 11.00
N CYS A 57 15.15 -2.17 12.30
CA CYS A 57 15.90 -1.44 13.32
C CYS A 57 16.48 -2.44 14.31
N PHE A 58 17.35 -1.98 15.22
CA PHE A 58 18.00 -2.86 16.20
C PHE A 58 16.99 -3.67 17.04
N SER A 59 15.82 -3.10 17.32
CA SER A 59 14.74 -3.76 18.07
C SER A 59 13.92 -4.75 17.23
N SER A 60 14.32 -5.09 16.00
CA SER A 60 13.58 -6.04 15.15
C SER A 60 13.52 -7.45 15.75
N THR A 61 14.53 -7.83 16.55
CA THR A 61 14.55 -9.09 17.32
C THR A 61 13.48 -9.10 18.41
N ASN A 62 13.15 -7.95 18.99
CA ASN A 62 12.11 -7.77 20.00
C ASN A 62 10.71 -7.61 19.37
N GLY A 63 10.55 -7.94 18.09
CA GLY A 63 9.27 -7.86 17.39
C GLY A 63 8.94 -6.50 16.80
N CYS A 64 9.86 -5.52 16.79
CA CYS A 64 9.61 -4.22 16.17
C CYS A 64 9.49 -4.37 14.64
N ARG A 65 8.26 -4.22 14.12
CA ARG A 65 7.93 -4.34 12.70
C ARG A 65 7.16 -3.13 12.21
N ALA A 66 7.86 -2.10 11.74
CA ALA A 66 7.23 -0.90 11.20
C ALA A 66 6.99 -1.04 9.69
N TYR A 67 5.71 -1.07 9.28
CA TYR A 67 5.33 -1.11 7.88
C TYR A 67 4.92 0.26 7.35
N MET A 68 5.32 0.58 6.12
CA MET A 68 4.97 1.84 5.46
C MET A 68 4.53 1.63 4.02
N CYS A 69 3.73 2.56 3.50
CA CYS A 69 3.40 2.61 2.08
C CYS A 69 4.57 3.17 1.25
N ASP A 70 4.99 2.45 0.21
CA ASP A 70 5.96 2.92 -0.81
C ASP A 70 5.29 2.99 -2.18
N THR A 71 4.55 4.07 -2.40
CA THR A 71 3.77 4.29 -3.62
C THR A 71 4.26 5.51 -4.40
N SER A 72 3.55 5.88 -5.46
CA SER A 72 3.86 7.08 -6.26
C SER A 72 3.33 8.35 -5.58
N VAL A 73 3.74 9.51 -6.08
CA VAL A 73 3.31 10.83 -5.57
C VAL A 73 1.79 11.02 -5.59
N ARG A 74 1.07 10.35 -6.48
CA ARG A 74 -0.41 10.39 -6.56
C ARG A 74 -1.10 9.58 -5.45
N HIS A 75 -0.34 8.88 -4.62
CA HIS A 75 -0.84 7.95 -3.60
C HIS A 75 -0.21 8.26 -2.24
N SER A 76 -0.64 7.53 -1.21
CA SER A 76 -0.07 7.60 0.14
C SER A 76 1.38 7.11 0.10
N ASN A 77 2.30 8.04 -0.13
CA ASN A 77 3.73 7.81 -0.25
C ASN A 77 4.42 8.02 1.12
N CYS A 78 3.90 7.32 2.12
CA CYS A 78 4.22 7.51 3.53
C CYS A 78 5.72 7.36 3.82
N PHE A 79 6.39 6.38 3.21
CA PHE A 79 7.81 6.16 3.44
C PHE A 79 8.67 7.35 3.01
N LYS A 80 8.50 7.84 1.77
CA LYS A 80 9.32 8.96 1.28
C LYS A 80 9.07 10.23 2.08
N GLN A 81 7.83 10.45 2.53
CA GLN A 81 7.49 11.58 3.40
C GLN A 81 8.17 11.43 4.76
N TYR A 82 8.12 10.23 5.34
CA TYR A 82 8.78 9.94 6.60
C TYR A 82 10.29 10.18 6.54
N CYS A 83 10.96 9.67 5.50
CA CYS A 83 12.38 9.94 5.26
C CYS A 83 12.64 11.45 5.13
N LYS A 84 11.84 12.18 4.34
CA LYS A 84 12.07 13.63 4.14
C LYS A 84 12.01 14.43 5.45
N ASN A 85 11.13 14.04 6.37
CA ASN A 85 10.89 14.78 7.61
C ASN A 85 11.75 14.32 8.79
N ASN A 86 12.09 13.03 8.85
CA ASN A 86 12.76 12.41 10.01
C ASN A 86 14.20 11.98 9.75
N MET A 87 14.70 12.11 8.52
CA MET A 87 16.07 11.75 8.21
C MET A 87 17.00 12.89 8.58
N ASN A 88 18.02 12.56 9.38
CA ASN A 88 19.08 13.48 9.73
C ASN A 88 19.83 13.88 8.45
N ARG A 89 19.92 15.18 8.17
CA ARG A 89 20.53 15.68 6.94
C ARG A 89 22.04 15.47 6.87
N VAL A 90 22.68 15.35 8.03
CA VAL A 90 24.13 15.16 8.16
C VAL A 90 24.48 13.68 8.03
N THR A 91 23.86 12.83 8.85
CA THR A 91 24.19 11.40 8.89
C THR A 91 23.40 10.56 7.89
N LYS A 92 22.35 11.12 7.27
CA LYS A 92 21.40 10.38 6.41
C LYS A 92 20.73 9.20 7.12
N VAL A 93 20.72 9.22 8.44
CA VAL A 93 20.08 8.21 9.30
C VAL A 93 18.64 8.60 9.58
N MET A 94 17.76 7.61 9.64
CA MET A 94 16.37 7.76 10.07
C MET A 94 16.07 6.82 11.24
N ASN A 95 15.23 7.28 12.16
CA ASN A 95 14.83 6.49 13.32
C ASN A 95 13.60 5.65 13.02
N CYS A 96 13.35 4.63 13.83
CA CYS A 96 12.14 3.82 13.77
C CYS A 96 11.00 4.56 14.48
N PRO A 97 9.79 4.65 13.90
CA PRO A 97 8.67 5.35 14.55
C PRO A 97 8.17 4.65 15.81
N TYR A 98 8.41 3.34 15.98
CA TYR A 98 7.97 2.59 17.16
C TYR A 98 9.00 2.61 18.30
N CYS A 99 10.24 2.22 18.01
CA CYS A 99 11.24 2.06 19.07
C CYS A 99 12.27 3.21 19.14
N ARG A 100 12.20 4.19 18.23
CA ARG A 100 13.16 5.31 18.08
C ARG A 100 14.61 4.89 17.79
N GLY A 101 14.89 3.58 17.73
CA GLY A 101 16.18 3.05 17.32
C GLY A 101 16.50 3.38 15.87
N GLU A 102 17.78 3.39 15.54
CA GLU A 102 18.27 3.61 14.18
C GLU A 102 17.76 2.53 13.22
N VAL A 103 17.23 2.96 12.07
CA VAL A 103 16.84 2.08 10.98
C VAL A 103 18.05 1.85 10.10
N TYR A 104 18.53 0.61 10.06
CA TYR A 104 19.67 0.23 9.23
C TYR A 104 19.24 -0.25 7.84
N GLU A 105 18.00 -0.72 7.67
CA GLU A 105 17.50 -1.23 6.40
C GLU A 105 16.00 -0.96 6.23
N ALA A 106 15.60 -0.57 5.01
CA ALA A 106 14.20 -0.47 4.59
C ALA A 106 13.98 -1.43 3.42
N MET A 107 13.29 -2.53 3.67
CA MET A 107 13.12 -3.60 2.69
C MET A 107 11.70 -3.61 2.11
N LYS A 108 11.57 -3.86 0.80
CA LYS A 108 10.26 -4.15 0.20
C LYS A 108 9.76 -5.48 0.72
N LEU A 109 8.48 -5.53 1.09
CA LEU A 109 7.88 -6.77 1.53
C LEU A 109 7.88 -7.80 0.40
N HIS A 110 8.15 -9.06 0.75
CA HIS A 110 8.19 -10.15 -0.22
C HIS A 110 6.86 -10.27 -0.99
N SER A 111 6.92 -10.85 -2.20
CA SER A 111 5.84 -10.85 -3.18
C SER A 111 4.50 -11.37 -2.61
N GLY A 112 4.53 -12.39 -1.76
CA GLY A 112 3.35 -12.93 -1.07
C GLY A 112 2.65 -11.90 -0.19
N GLY A 113 3.37 -11.33 0.78
CA GLY A 113 2.81 -10.32 1.69
C GLY A 113 2.43 -9.02 0.99
N ARG A 114 3.25 -8.57 0.04
CA ARG A 114 2.93 -7.38 -0.76
C ARG A 114 1.64 -7.55 -1.57
N ARG A 115 1.41 -8.73 -2.15
CA ARG A 115 0.16 -9.04 -2.87
C ARG A 115 -1.03 -9.07 -1.92
N ALA A 116 -0.90 -9.71 -0.76
CA ALA A 116 -1.96 -9.76 0.24
C ALA A 116 -2.36 -8.36 0.71
N LEU A 117 -1.39 -7.51 1.03
CA LEU A 117 -1.66 -6.14 1.48
C LEU A 117 -2.23 -5.24 0.37
N ASN A 118 -1.75 -5.38 -0.87
CA ASN A 118 -2.30 -4.65 -2.01
C ASN A 118 -3.73 -5.10 -2.40
N ALA A 119 -4.12 -6.32 -2.01
CA ALA A 119 -5.46 -6.85 -2.26
C ALA A 119 -6.49 -6.39 -1.23
N LYS A 120 -6.06 -5.85 -0.08
CA LYS A 120 -6.98 -5.25 0.89
C LYS A 120 -7.60 -3.98 0.30
N SER A 121 -8.89 -3.79 0.57
CA SER A 121 -9.61 -2.60 0.12
C SER A 121 -9.24 -1.38 0.96
N ARG A 122 -9.18 -0.23 0.30
CA ARG A 122 -9.08 1.09 0.94
C ARG A 122 -10.02 2.07 0.24
N SER A 123 -10.51 3.05 0.99
CA SER A 123 -11.32 4.14 0.45
C SER A 123 -10.46 5.17 -0.28
N CYS A 124 -11.09 5.92 -1.19
CA CYS A 124 -10.50 7.12 -1.75
C CYS A 124 -10.34 8.17 -0.66
N ALA A 125 -9.20 8.87 -0.68
CA ALA A 125 -8.93 9.95 0.27
C ALA A 125 -9.31 11.33 -0.29
N PHE A 126 -9.98 11.38 -1.43
CA PHE A 126 -10.51 12.62 -1.97
C PHE A 126 -11.81 12.96 -1.23
N GLU A 127 -11.98 14.20 -0.82
CA GLU A 127 -13.20 14.66 -0.14
C GLU A 127 -14.41 14.40 -1.04
N ASN A 128 -15.50 13.90 -0.45
CA ASN A 128 -16.75 13.54 -1.13
C ASN A 128 -16.62 12.40 -2.17
N CYS A 129 -15.55 11.62 -2.15
CA CYS A 129 -15.43 10.41 -2.98
C CYS A 129 -15.66 9.13 -2.16
N ASN A 130 -16.69 8.36 -2.53
CA ASN A 130 -17.05 7.11 -1.87
C ASN A 130 -16.45 5.86 -2.54
N PHE A 131 -15.52 6.03 -3.47
CA PHE A 131 -14.88 4.90 -4.13
C PHE A 131 -14.04 4.11 -3.12
N SER A 132 -14.13 2.78 -3.16
CA SER A 132 -13.26 1.89 -2.41
C SER A 132 -12.83 0.69 -3.27
N GLY A 133 -11.60 0.21 -3.04
CA GLY A 133 -11.09 -0.92 -3.80
C GLY A 133 -9.65 -1.26 -3.45
N THR A 134 -9.13 -2.27 -4.15
CA THR A 134 -7.72 -2.69 -4.07
C THR A 134 -6.77 -1.59 -4.54
N TYR A 135 -5.48 -1.73 -4.26
CA TYR A 135 -4.47 -0.76 -4.71
C TYR A 135 -4.56 -0.44 -6.22
N SER A 136 -4.69 -1.47 -7.05
CA SER A 136 -4.75 -1.33 -8.51
C SER A 136 -6.01 -0.60 -8.96
N GLN A 137 -7.15 -0.90 -8.33
CA GLN A 137 -8.43 -0.24 -8.59
C GLN A 137 -8.37 1.23 -8.17
N LEU A 138 -7.91 1.52 -6.96
CA LEU A 138 -7.76 2.87 -6.45
C LEU A 138 -6.77 3.70 -7.29
N LYS A 139 -5.68 3.07 -7.76
CA LYS A 139 -4.73 3.70 -8.67
C LYS A 139 -5.36 4.12 -9.98
N ASN A 140 -6.22 3.30 -10.55
CA ASN A 140 -6.90 3.61 -11.80
C ASN A 140 -7.99 4.66 -11.58
N HIS A 141 -8.79 4.54 -10.52
CA HIS A 141 -9.78 5.53 -10.12
C HIS A 141 -9.17 6.93 -9.94
N LEU A 142 -8.08 7.06 -9.18
CA LEU A 142 -7.41 8.35 -9.00
C LEU A 142 -6.90 8.96 -10.31
N LYS A 143 -6.54 8.14 -11.30
CA LYS A 143 -6.12 8.66 -12.61
C LYS A 143 -7.30 9.13 -13.47
N ALA A 144 -8.43 8.45 -13.37
CA ALA A 144 -9.62 8.75 -14.17
C ALA A 144 -10.41 9.91 -13.58
N ASP A 145 -10.70 9.85 -12.28
CA ASP A 145 -11.68 10.72 -11.64
C ASP A 145 -11.02 11.88 -10.89
N HIS A 146 -9.72 11.75 -10.58
CA HIS A 146 -8.95 12.75 -9.84
C HIS A 146 -7.58 13.06 -10.48
N PRO A 147 -7.49 13.36 -11.79
CA PRO A 147 -6.22 13.42 -12.54
C PRO A 147 -5.22 14.46 -12.03
N GLY A 148 -5.71 15.56 -11.45
CA GLY A 148 -4.91 16.63 -10.84
C GLY A 148 -4.72 16.48 -9.33
N PHE A 149 -5.42 15.54 -8.69
CA PHE A 149 -5.29 15.35 -7.25
C PHE A 149 -3.99 14.62 -6.95
N THR A 150 -3.14 15.32 -6.23
CA THR A 150 -2.04 14.70 -5.51
C THR A 150 -2.47 14.69 -4.06
N ARG A 151 -2.59 13.50 -3.46
CA ARG A 151 -2.97 13.38 -2.04
C ARG A 151 -2.11 14.37 -1.22
N PRO A 152 -2.72 15.29 -0.45
CA PRO A 152 -1.97 16.16 0.42
C PRO A 152 -1.00 15.33 1.27
N LEU A 153 0.20 15.88 1.42
CA LEU A 153 1.23 15.38 2.33
C LEU A 153 0.53 15.09 3.66
N VAL A 154 0.65 13.87 4.19
CA VAL A 154 -0.21 13.43 5.30
C VAL A 154 -0.04 14.36 6.52
N ASP A 155 -1.02 15.22 6.77
CA ASP A 155 -1.14 16.05 7.99
C ASP A 155 -1.48 15.21 9.23
N GLN A 156 -1.57 13.88 9.14
CA GLN A 156 -1.64 13.07 10.36
C GLN A 156 -0.35 13.16 11.16
N TRP A 157 0.82 13.42 10.54
CA TRP A 157 2.09 13.53 11.28
C TRP A 157 2.05 14.62 12.36
N THR A 158 1.41 15.77 12.10
CA THR A 158 1.25 16.85 13.10
C THR A 158 0.31 16.45 14.25
N ARG A 159 -0.64 15.54 14.01
CA ARG A 159 -1.47 14.91 15.07
C ARG A 159 -0.69 13.88 15.88
N TRP A 160 0.11 13.03 15.24
CA TRP A 160 0.95 12.02 15.91
C TRP A 160 2.04 12.65 16.80
N THR A 161 2.68 13.75 16.39
CA THR A 161 3.63 14.48 17.24
C THR A 161 2.94 15.08 18.47
N SER A 162 1.67 15.46 18.37
CA SER A 162 0.93 16.06 19.48
C SER A 162 0.47 15.01 20.51
N GLU A 163 -0.01 13.85 20.07
CA GLU A 163 -0.52 12.79 20.95
C GLU A 163 0.61 12.00 21.65
N GLN A 164 1.79 11.82 21.04
CA GLN A 164 2.94 11.19 21.72
C GLN A 164 3.70 12.11 22.71
N VAL A 165 3.58 13.44 22.57
CA VAL A 165 4.14 14.38 23.56
C VAL A 165 3.35 14.33 24.88
N GLN A 166 2.06 13.93 24.85
CA GLN A 166 1.27 13.75 26.07
C GLN A 166 1.46 12.38 26.73
N SER A 167 1.61 11.30 25.96
CA SER A 167 1.72 9.94 26.54
C SER A 167 3.10 9.63 27.15
N LEU A 168 4.18 10.28 26.69
CA LEU A 168 5.53 10.10 27.27
C LEU A 168 5.89 11.10 28.38
N ARG A 169 5.04 12.09 28.66
CA ARG A 169 5.21 12.97 29.84
C ARG A 169 4.70 12.35 31.13
N ILE A 170 3.90 11.28 31.06
CA ILE A 170 3.32 10.63 32.25
C ILE A 170 4.19 9.49 32.80
N LEU A 171 5.18 8.98 32.04
CA LEU A 171 6.03 7.87 32.49
C LEU A 171 7.44 8.27 32.98
N ILE A 172 7.72 9.56 33.15
CA ILE A 172 9.01 10.05 33.73
C ILE A 172 8.77 10.76 35.09
N VAL A 173 7.54 10.78 35.61
CA VAL A 173 7.22 11.40 36.92
C VAL A 173 6.38 10.48 37.83
N ILE A 174 6.60 9.17 37.78
CA ILE A 174 6.08 8.26 38.82
C ILE A 174 7.19 7.32 39.25
#